data_AF-A0A2D9M0Z5-F1
#
_entry.id   AF-A0A2D9M0Z5-F1
#
_cell.length_a   1.000
_cell.length_b   1.000
_cell.length_c   1.000
_cell.angle_alpha   90.00
_cell.angle_beta   90.00
_cell.angle_gamma   90.00
#
_symmetry.space_group_name_H-M   'P 1'
#
loop_
_entity.id
_entity.type
_entity.pdbx_description
1 polymer ?
#
loop_
_entity_poly.entity_id
_entity_poly.type
_entity_poly.pdbx_seq_one_letter_code
_entity_poly.pdbx_strand_id
1 'polypeptide(L)'
;MRDVIAGVVALFLLLFAGSLITTLAFYRKRWKSKRDQLVARGHSVIAEIPMGSNMTLFSENVTHFLRGNQSIDKASIKAVKLLINGSTIAAHTSKEFLTDTNAIPASVKDHPEGIAHDRWDVVVETTSDVILIECGSIRERVSQELAKKIFDAIKSNIRTRDKQK
;
A
#
# COMPACT_ATOMS: atom_id res chain seq x y z
N MET A 1 49.86 -2.93 -20.49
CA MET A 1 49.06 -1.86 -19.83
C MET A 1 47.56 -2.09 -19.97
N ARG A 2 47.02 -2.30 -21.18
CA ARG A 2 45.58 -2.57 -21.40
C ARG A 2 45.00 -3.72 -20.56
N ASP A 3 45.72 -4.84 -20.46
CA ASP A 3 45.21 -6.01 -19.73
C ASP A 3 45.22 -5.82 -18.20
N VAL A 4 46.16 -5.01 -17.69
CA VAL A 4 46.20 -4.60 -16.28
C VAL A 4 45.03 -3.66 -15.96
N ILE A 5 44.77 -2.69 -16.85
CA ILE A 5 43.63 -1.76 -16.72
C ILE A 5 42.31 -2.55 -16.78
N ALA A 6 42.18 -3.51 -17.69
CA ALA A 6 41.00 -4.36 -17.78
C ALA A 6 40.78 -5.18 -16.50
N GLY A 7 41.86 -5.73 -15.90
CA GLY A 7 41.78 -6.43 -14.62
C GLY A 7 41.31 -5.54 -13.46
N VAL A 8 41.81 -4.30 -13.38
CA VAL A 8 41.39 -3.33 -12.36
C VAL A 8 39.93 -2.92 -12.54
N VAL A 9 39.49 -2.66 -13.77
CA VAL A 9 38.09 -2.31 -14.07
C VAL A 9 37.15 -3.48 -13.74
N ALA A 10 37.52 -4.71 -14.10
CA ALA A 10 36.73 -5.89 -13.77
C ALA A 10 36.60 -6.09 -12.25
N LEU A 11 37.69 -5.89 -11.50
CA LEU A 11 37.68 -5.97 -10.04
C LEU A 11 36.77 -4.88 -9.43
N PHE A 12 36.84 -3.66 -9.95
CA PHE A 12 35.99 -2.56 -9.48
C PHE A 12 34.50 -2.84 -9.73
N LEU A 13 34.15 -3.36 -10.92
CA LEU A 13 32.78 -3.76 -11.25
C LEU A 13 32.27 -4.88 -10.33
N LEU A 14 33.11 -5.87 -10.02
CA LEU A 14 32.75 -6.95 -9.09
C LEU A 14 32.51 -6.44 -7.67
N LEU A 15 33.36 -5.54 -7.17
CA LEU A 15 33.17 -4.92 -5.86
C LEU A 15 31.90 -4.07 -5.81
N PHE A 16 31.62 -3.31 -6.88
CA PHE A 16 30.43 -2.48 -6.98
C PHE A 16 29.15 -3.32 -7.00
N ALA A 17 29.12 -4.38 -7.81
CA ALA A 17 28.02 -5.34 -7.84
C ALA A 17 27.82 -6.04 -6.49
N GLY A 18 28.91 -6.44 -5.81
CA GLY A 18 28.86 -6.99 -4.46
C GLY A 18 28.25 -6.04 -3.43
N SER A 19 28.56 -4.73 -3.51
CA SER A 19 27.98 -3.72 -2.63
C SER A 19 26.47 -3.54 -2.83
N LEU A 20 25.99 -3.65 -4.08
CA LEU A 20 24.57 -3.57 -4.42
C LEU A 20 23.79 -4.80 -3.93
N ILE A 21 24.38 -5.99 -4.03
CA ILE A 21 23.77 -7.24 -3.54
C ILE A 21 23.64 -7.22 -2.02
N THR A 22 24.70 -6.80 -1.32
CA THR A 22 24.73 -6.76 0.14
C THR A 22 23.77 -5.72 0.72
N THR A 23 23.69 -4.53 0.12
CA THR A 23 22.71 -3.50 0.51
C THR A 23 21.27 -3.96 0.31
N LEU A 24 20.97 -4.62 -0.82
CA LEU A 24 19.64 -5.19 -1.08
C LEU A 24 19.30 -6.32 -0.09
N ALA A 25 20.26 -7.20 0.22
CA ALA A 25 20.08 -8.30 1.16
C ALA A 25 19.87 -7.80 2.60
N PHE A 26 20.63 -6.79 3.03
CA PHE A 26 20.49 -6.17 4.34
C PHE A 26 19.14 -5.46 4.48
N TYR A 27 18.72 -4.74 3.44
CA TYR A 27 17.39 -4.14 3.36
C TYR A 27 16.32 -5.22 3.54
N ARG A 28 16.33 -6.28 2.72
CA ARG A 28 15.38 -7.40 2.83
C ARG A 28 15.33 -8.03 4.23
N LYS A 29 16.49 -8.28 4.85
CA LYS A 29 16.58 -8.89 6.20
C LYS A 29 15.99 -7.99 7.28
N ARG A 30 16.23 -6.68 7.22
CA ARG A 30 15.67 -5.70 8.16
C ARG A 30 14.16 -5.59 8.05
N TRP A 31 13.61 -5.69 6.84
CA TRP A 31 12.16 -5.69 6.61
C TRP A 31 11.48 -6.97 7.06
N LYS A 32 12.11 -8.13 6.81
CA LYS A 32 11.62 -9.41 7.35
C LYS A 32 11.50 -9.35 8.87
N SER A 33 12.48 -8.79 9.56
CA SER A 33 12.44 -8.63 11.03
C SER A 33 11.30 -7.70 11.50
N LYS A 34 11.02 -6.60 10.78
CA LYS A 34 9.88 -5.72 11.10
C LYS A 34 8.53 -6.41 10.86
N ARG A 35 8.41 -7.23 9.80
CA ARG A 35 7.22 -8.06 9.55
C ARG A 35 7.04 -9.09 10.67
N ASP A 36 8.11 -9.79 11.03
CA ASP A 36 8.08 -10.83 12.06
C ASP A 36 7.70 -10.25 13.43
N GLN A 37 8.15 -9.02 13.76
CA GLN A 37 7.73 -8.31 14.97
C GLN A 37 6.25 -7.91 14.98
N LEU A 38 5.68 -7.53 13.82
CA LEU A 38 4.26 -7.20 13.72
C LEU A 38 3.39 -8.46 13.76
N VAL A 39 3.82 -9.53 13.11
CA VAL A 39 3.17 -10.86 13.19
C VAL A 39 3.21 -11.40 14.61
N ALA A 40 4.35 -11.29 15.31
CA ALA A 40 4.48 -11.68 16.70
C ALA A 40 3.58 -10.89 17.66
N ARG A 41 3.13 -9.70 17.26
CA ARG A 41 2.16 -8.86 18.00
C ARG A 41 0.70 -9.13 17.58
N GLY A 42 0.45 -10.13 16.75
CA GLY A 42 -0.90 -10.49 16.28
C GLY A 42 -1.43 -9.63 15.14
N HIS A 43 -0.55 -8.86 14.46
CA HIS A 43 -0.93 -8.09 13.27
C HIS A 43 -0.64 -8.88 11.99
N SER A 44 -1.61 -8.97 11.09
CA SER A 44 -1.42 -9.50 9.75
C SER A 44 -0.93 -8.39 8.81
N VAL A 45 0.24 -8.57 8.20
CA VAL A 45 0.78 -7.58 7.23
C VAL A 45 0.16 -7.84 5.85
N ILE A 46 -0.72 -6.94 5.43
CA ILE A 46 -1.44 -7.03 4.14
C ILE A 46 -0.52 -6.54 3.01
N ALA A 47 0.15 -5.42 3.22
CA ALA A 47 0.76 -4.65 2.13
C ALA A 47 1.94 -3.79 2.59
N GLU A 48 2.92 -3.59 1.71
CA GLU A 48 4.05 -2.68 1.93
C GLU A 48 3.87 -1.49 0.98
N ILE A 49 3.58 -0.32 1.55
CA ILE A 49 3.28 0.89 0.79
C ILE A 49 4.54 1.76 0.68
N PRO A 50 5.02 2.03 -0.53
CA PRO A 50 6.11 2.96 -0.72
C PRO A 50 5.61 4.40 -0.63
N MET A 51 6.25 5.20 0.22
CA MET A 51 5.90 6.61 0.46
C MET A 51 7.17 7.45 0.32
N GLY A 52 7.42 7.94 -0.90
CA GLY A 52 8.67 8.64 -1.24
C GLY A 52 9.89 7.73 -1.08
N SER A 53 10.86 8.15 -0.26
CA SER A 53 12.06 7.36 0.07
C SER A 53 11.85 6.35 1.21
N ASN A 54 10.67 6.36 1.85
CA ASN A 54 10.35 5.53 3.01
C ASN A 54 9.32 4.45 2.66
N MET A 55 9.40 3.29 3.32
CA MET A 55 8.40 2.21 3.19
C MET A 55 7.56 2.14 4.45
N THR A 56 6.23 2.17 4.29
CA THR A 56 5.26 2.07 5.39
C THR A 56 4.51 0.74 5.29
N LEU A 57 4.36 0.04 6.40
CA LEU A 57 3.61 -1.21 6.45
C LEU A 57 2.12 -0.91 6.65
N PHE A 58 1.30 -1.52 5.80
CA PHE A 58 -0.14 -1.61 5.99
C PHE A 58 -0.46 -2.97 6.61
N SER A 59 -0.96 -2.94 7.84
CA SER A 59 -1.23 -4.12 8.63
C SER A 59 -2.64 -4.06 9.22
N GLU A 60 -3.12 -5.22 9.63
CA GLU A 60 -4.46 -5.40 10.18
C GLU A 60 -4.34 -6.12 11.52
N ASN A 61 -5.07 -5.63 12.53
CA ASN A 61 -5.35 -6.40 13.74
C ASN A 61 -6.84 -6.78 13.78
N VAL A 62 -7.35 -7.26 14.91
CA VAL A 62 -8.76 -7.65 15.02
C VAL A 62 -9.72 -6.47 14.75
N THR A 63 -9.42 -5.28 15.26
CA THR A 63 -10.35 -4.14 15.32
C THR A 63 -10.00 -2.96 14.41
N HIS A 64 -8.77 -2.88 13.91
CA HIS A 64 -8.22 -1.73 13.20
C HIS A 64 -7.35 -2.16 12.02
N PHE A 65 -7.32 -1.30 10.99
CA PHE A 65 -6.25 -1.26 10.00
C PHE A 65 -5.21 -0.21 10.40
N LEU A 66 -3.94 -0.51 10.23
CA LEU A 66 -2.81 0.30 10.67
C LEU A 66 -1.91 0.63 9.49
N ARG A 67 -1.64 1.92 9.31
CA ARG A 67 -0.69 2.47 8.35
C ARG A 67 0.32 3.33 9.08
N GLY A 68 1.48 2.77 9.40
CA GLY A 68 2.48 3.49 10.21
C GLY A 68 1.89 3.90 11.56
N ASN A 69 1.73 5.21 11.80
CA ASN A 69 1.11 5.75 13.02
C ASN A 69 -0.40 6.04 12.88
N GLN A 70 -0.98 5.89 11.69
CA GLN A 70 -2.40 6.06 11.47
C GLN A 70 -3.14 4.76 11.75
N SER A 71 -4.23 4.85 12.50
CA SER A 71 -5.12 3.73 12.83
C SER A 71 -6.51 4.03 12.30
N ILE A 72 -7.12 3.04 11.66
CA ILE A 72 -8.46 3.11 11.06
C ILE A 72 -9.29 2.05 11.73
N ASP A 73 -10.28 2.45 12.54
CA ASP A 73 -11.20 1.51 13.17
C ASP A 73 -12.08 0.85 12.11
N LYS A 74 -12.09 -0.49 12.08
CA LYS A 74 -12.89 -1.28 11.14
C LYS A 74 -14.38 -1.06 11.33
N ALA A 75 -14.84 -0.83 12.55
CA ALA A 75 -16.24 -0.57 12.82
C ALA A 75 -16.70 0.78 12.21
N SER A 76 -15.79 1.74 12.09
CA SER A 76 -16.06 3.07 11.53
C SER A 76 -16.11 3.11 10.00
N ILE A 77 -15.63 2.07 9.29
CA ILE A 77 -15.49 2.09 7.83
C ILE A 77 -16.87 2.02 7.19
N LYS A 78 -17.21 3.00 6.36
CA LYS A 78 -18.45 3.08 5.58
C LYS A 78 -18.27 2.52 4.18
N ALA A 79 -17.20 2.93 3.50
CA ALA A 79 -16.94 2.53 2.13
C ALA A 79 -15.44 2.45 1.84
N VAL A 80 -15.11 1.70 0.79
CA VAL A 80 -13.76 1.65 0.22
C VAL A 80 -13.85 1.83 -1.28
N LYS A 81 -12.96 2.64 -1.86
CA LYS A 81 -12.85 2.90 -3.29
C LYS A 81 -11.43 2.61 -3.77
N LEU A 82 -11.31 1.99 -4.93
CA LEU A 82 -10.06 1.79 -5.64
C LEU A 82 -9.98 2.82 -6.76
N LEU A 83 -8.86 3.54 -6.82
CA LEU A 83 -8.62 4.61 -7.78
C LEU A 83 -7.50 4.21 -8.76
N ILE A 84 -7.67 4.62 -10.01
CA ILE A 84 -6.59 4.74 -11.01
C ILE A 84 -6.55 6.19 -11.46
N ASN A 85 -5.39 6.85 -11.34
CA ASN A 85 -5.20 8.24 -11.74
C ASN A 85 -6.29 9.18 -11.18
N GLY A 86 -6.65 8.99 -9.91
CA GLY A 86 -7.74 9.75 -9.25
C GLY A 86 -9.16 9.30 -9.59
N SER A 87 -9.36 8.53 -10.66
CA SER A 87 -10.66 8.02 -11.09
C SER A 87 -11.05 6.74 -10.36
N THR A 88 -12.29 6.69 -9.85
CA THR A 88 -12.80 5.49 -9.17
C THR A 88 -13.11 4.37 -10.17
N ILE A 89 -12.46 3.22 -9.99
CA ILE A 89 -12.67 2.04 -10.84
C ILE A 89 -13.45 0.92 -10.14
N ALA A 90 -13.43 0.90 -8.80
CA ALA A 90 -14.21 -0.03 -8.01
C ALA A 90 -14.56 0.61 -6.67
N ALA A 91 -15.76 0.32 -6.16
CA ALA A 91 -16.20 0.80 -4.86
C ALA A 91 -16.99 -0.29 -4.14
N HIS A 92 -16.92 -0.29 -2.81
CA HIS A 92 -17.77 -1.12 -1.97
C HIS A 92 -18.21 -0.33 -0.74
N THR A 93 -19.52 -0.25 -0.53
CA THR A 93 -20.15 0.44 0.59
C THR A 93 -20.85 -0.57 1.48
N SER A 94 -20.74 -0.39 2.79
CA SER A 94 -21.42 -1.21 3.79
C SER A 94 -22.92 -0.96 3.78
N LYS A 95 -23.71 -2.04 3.89
CA LYS A 95 -25.18 -1.98 3.92
C LYS A 95 -25.74 -1.15 5.07
N GLU A 96 -25.09 -1.19 6.22
CA GLU A 96 -25.47 -0.42 7.40
C GLU A 96 -25.47 1.09 7.14
N PHE A 97 -24.52 1.55 6.33
CA PHE A 97 -24.36 2.97 6.00
C PHE A 97 -25.00 3.34 4.65
N LEU A 98 -25.70 2.42 3.98
CA LEU A 98 -26.49 2.73 2.79
C LEU A 98 -27.76 3.51 3.14
N THR A 99 -28.27 3.39 4.37
CA THR A 99 -29.50 4.05 4.83
C THR A 99 -29.26 5.51 5.20
N ASP A 100 -28.04 5.87 5.58
CA ASP A 100 -27.59 7.26 5.78
C ASP A 100 -27.17 7.89 4.45
N THR A 101 -28.20 8.26 3.67
CA THR A 101 -28.22 9.39 2.73
C THR A 101 -27.22 9.36 1.55
N ASN A 102 -27.74 9.05 0.35
CA ASN A 102 -27.72 9.89 -0.88
C ASN A 102 -26.55 10.84 -1.22
N ALA A 103 -25.35 10.63 -0.71
CA ALA A 103 -24.18 11.42 -1.06
C ALA A 103 -22.97 10.50 -1.11
N ILE A 104 -22.76 9.88 -2.26
CA ILE A 104 -21.42 9.50 -2.67
C ILE A 104 -20.77 10.82 -3.12
N PRO A 105 -19.84 11.44 -2.39
CA PRO A 105 -19.10 12.55 -2.96
C PRO A 105 -18.24 11.95 -4.08
N ALA A 106 -18.62 12.34 -5.29
CA ALA A 106 -17.89 12.07 -6.51
C ALA A 106 -16.62 12.93 -6.54
N SER A 107 -15.59 12.39 -7.18
CA SER A 107 -14.36 13.05 -7.56
C SER A 107 -13.35 13.27 -6.43
N VAL A 108 -12.43 12.30 -6.32
CA VAL A 108 -11.10 12.60 -5.79
C VAL A 108 -10.40 13.45 -6.83
N LYS A 109 -9.96 14.65 -6.39
CA LYS A 109 -9.28 15.67 -7.19
C LYS A 109 -8.26 15.03 -8.14
N ASP A 110 -8.43 15.23 -9.45
CA ASP A 110 -7.43 14.89 -10.46
C ASP A 110 -6.10 15.52 -10.04
N HIS A 111 -5.11 14.67 -9.77
CA HIS A 111 -3.75 15.12 -9.51
C HIS A 111 -3.02 15.13 -10.86
N PRO A 112 -2.62 16.29 -11.41
CA PRO A 112 -1.99 16.35 -12.70
C PRO A 112 -0.51 16.00 -12.54
N GLU A 113 -0.20 14.72 -12.33
CA GLU A 113 1.16 14.23 -12.51
C GLU A 113 1.24 13.38 -13.77
N GLY A 114 2.00 13.92 -14.75
CA GLY A 114 2.71 13.26 -15.83
C GLY A 114 2.17 11.95 -16.40
N ILE A 115 1.94 11.95 -17.72
CA ILE A 115 1.54 10.83 -18.59
C ILE A 115 2.62 9.72 -18.69
N ALA A 116 3.14 9.23 -17.57
CA ALA A 116 4.18 8.20 -17.58
C ALA A 116 3.71 6.87 -17.00
N HIS A 117 2.97 6.84 -15.88
CA HIS A 117 2.55 5.59 -15.23
C HIS A 117 1.19 5.73 -14.53
N ASP A 118 0.37 4.68 -14.59
CA ASP A 118 -0.89 4.61 -13.84
C ASP A 118 -0.62 4.63 -12.33
N ARG A 119 -1.15 5.64 -11.65
CA ARG A 119 -1.16 5.76 -10.19
C ARG A 119 -2.34 4.99 -9.63
N TRP A 120 -2.08 4.07 -8.72
CA TRP A 120 -3.12 3.31 -8.03
C TRP A 120 -3.22 3.79 -6.60
N ASP A 121 -4.43 4.05 -6.11
CA ASP A 121 -4.66 4.48 -4.73
C ASP A 121 -5.94 3.85 -4.17
N VAL A 122 -6.07 3.84 -2.85
CA VAL A 122 -7.28 3.35 -2.17
C VAL A 122 -7.82 4.44 -1.26
N VAL A 123 -9.11 4.74 -1.37
CA VAL A 123 -9.81 5.64 -0.46
C VAL A 123 -10.63 4.81 0.50
N VAL A 124 -10.52 5.14 1.79
CA VAL A 124 -11.31 4.55 2.86
C VAL A 124 -12.16 5.67 3.46
N GLU A 125 -13.47 5.54 3.34
CA GLU A 125 -14.42 6.46 3.94
C GLU A 125 -14.84 5.88 5.29
N THR A 126 -14.63 6.66 6.35
CA THR A 126 -15.02 6.31 7.71
C THR A 126 -16.20 7.18 8.15
N THR A 127 -16.68 6.98 9.38
CA THR A 127 -17.73 7.82 9.96
C THR A 127 -17.31 9.27 10.16
N SER A 128 -16.03 9.52 10.46
CA SER A 128 -15.49 10.86 10.73
C SER A 128 -14.73 11.46 9.54
N ASP A 129 -13.97 10.62 8.83
CA ASP A 129 -12.93 11.09 7.89
C ASP A 129 -12.88 10.29 6.59
N VAL A 130 -12.30 10.90 5.56
CA VAL A 130 -11.94 10.25 4.30
C VAL A 130 -10.42 10.11 4.23
N ILE A 131 -9.93 8.87 4.18
CA ILE A 131 -8.51 8.55 4.26
C ILE A 131 -8.03 8.07 2.89
N LEU A 132 -7.07 8.78 2.30
CA LEU A 132 -6.40 8.37 1.06
C LEU A 132 -5.14 7.55 1.38
N ILE A 133 -5.11 6.32 0.89
CA ILE A 133 -3.96 5.41 0.93
C ILE A 133 -3.26 5.46 -0.42
N GLU A 134 -2.15 6.19 -0.44
CA GLU A 134 -1.36 6.40 -1.64
C GLU A 134 -0.52 5.16 -1.93
N CYS A 135 -0.90 4.37 -2.95
CA CYS A 135 -0.11 3.18 -3.33
C CYS A 135 0.95 3.55 -4.39
N GLY A 136 0.85 4.74 -4.97
CA GLY A 136 1.87 5.37 -5.80
C GLY A 136 1.94 4.82 -7.23
N SER A 137 2.97 5.23 -7.97
CA SER A 137 3.16 4.95 -9.41
C SER A 137 4.47 4.20 -9.73
N ILE A 138 5.05 3.48 -8.74
CA ILE A 138 6.42 2.92 -8.82
C ILE A 138 6.64 1.99 -10.02
N ARG A 139 5.74 1.02 -10.20
CA ARG A 139 5.64 0.15 -11.37
C ARG A 139 4.19 -0.27 -11.45
N GLU A 140 3.59 -0.16 -12.63
CA GLU A 140 2.16 -0.39 -12.86
C GLU A 140 1.64 -1.65 -12.15
N ARG A 141 2.27 -2.80 -12.37
CA ARG A 141 1.84 -4.08 -11.78
C ARG A 141 2.00 -4.14 -10.26
N VAL A 142 3.01 -3.48 -9.69
CA VAL A 142 3.25 -3.48 -8.23
C VAL A 142 2.26 -2.56 -7.52
N SER A 143 2.06 -1.35 -8.03
CA SER A 143 1.09 -0.39 -7.51
C SER A 143 -0.33 -0.95 -7.59
N GLN A 144 -0.67 -1.59 -8.71
CA GLN A 144 -1.95 -2.25 -8.90
C GLN A 144 -2.18 -3.39 -7.91
N GLU A 145 -1.24 -4.33 -7.79
CA GLU A 145 -1.39 -5.47 -6.88
C GLU A 145 -1.47 -5.02 -5.42
N LEU A 146 -0.73 -3.98 -5.05
CA LEU A 146 -0.76 -3.38 -3.72
C LEU A 146 -2.13 -2.78 -3.41
N ALA A 147 -2.63 -1.90 -4.29
CA ALA A 147 -3.92 -1.26 -4.12
C ALA A 147 -5.07 -2.28 -4.11
N LYS A 148 -5.03 -3.30 -4.98
CA LYS A 148 -6.01 -4.39 -4.99
C LYS A 148 -6.00 -5.19 -3.68
N LYS A 149 -4.82 -5.55 -3.14
CA LYS A 149 -4.74 -6.27 -1.85
C LYS A 149 -5.34 -5.48 -0.70
N ILE A 150 -5.07 -4.18 -0.62
CA ILE A 150 -5.62 -3.30 0.41
C ILE A 150 -7.14 -3.18 0.24
N PHE A 151 -7.60 -2.91 -0.98
CA PHE A 151 -9.02 -2.83 -1.30
C PHE A 151 -9.77 -4.11 -0.94
N ASP A 152 -9.25 -5.28 -1.33
CA ASP A 152 -9.89 -6.57 -1.07
C ASP A 152 -9.93 -6.92 0.42
N ALA A 153 -8.88 -6.58 1.18
CA ALA A 153 -8.87 -6.78 2.64
C ALA A 153 -9.97 -5.95 3.33
N ILE A 154 -10.07 -4.67 3.00
CA ILE A 154 -11.09 -3.78 3.58
C ILE A 154 -12.49 -4.20 3.13
N LYS A 155 -12.67 -4.52 1.85
CA LYS A 155 -13.92 -5.04 1.29
C LYS A 155 -14.36 -6.32 1.98
N SER A 156 -13.44 -7.24 2.25
CA SER A 156 -13.73 -8.49 2.97
C SER A 156 -14.20 -8.21 4.40
N ASN A 157 -13.57 -7.25 5.07
CA ASN A 157 -13.99 -6.81 6.41
C ASN A 157 -15.42 -6.23 6.39
N ILE A 158 -15.73 -5.31 5.47
CA ILE A 158 -17.08 -4.75 5.31
C ILE A 158 -18.11 -5.86 5.06
N ARG A 159 -17.82 -6.79 4.15
CA ARG A 159 -18.71 -7.93 3.84
C ARG A 159 -18.95 -8.85 5.02
N THR A 160 -17.93 -9.07 5.85
CA THR A 160 -18.05 -9.93 7.03
C THR A 160 -18.93 -9.26 8.08
N ARG A 161 -18.75 -7.96 8.31
CA ARG A 161 -19.59 -7.17 9.20
C ARG A 161 -21.05 -7.15 8.74
N ASP A 162 -21.28 -6.91 7.46
CA ASP A 162 -22.61 -6.88 6.84
C ASP A 162 -23.33 -8.25 6.86
N LYS A 163 -22.62 -9.36 7.10
CA LYS A 163 -23.20 -10.71 7.24
C LYS A 163 -23.50 -11.09 8.68
N GLN A 164 -22.82 -10.46 9.64
CA GLN A 164 -22.95 -10.75 11.07
C GLN A 164 -24.08 -9.95 11.73
N LYS A 165 -24.60 -8.93 11.04
CA LYS A 165 -25.81 -8.19 11.41
C LYS A 165 -27.00 -8.73 10.65
#